data_AF-A0A817MBA7-F1
#
_entry.id   AF-A0A817MBA7-F1
#
_cell.length_a   1.000
_cell.length_b   1.000
_cell.length_c   1.000
_cell.angle_alpha   90.00
_cell.angle_beta   90.00
_cell.angle_gamma   90.00
#
_symmetry.space_group_name_H-M   'P 1'
#
loop_
_entity.id
_entity.type
_entity.pdbx_description
1 polymer ?
#
loop_
_entity_poly.entity_id
_entity_poly.type
_entity_poly.pdbx_seq_one_letter_code
_entity_poly.pdbx_strand_id
1 'polypeptide(L)'
;IKFFHENGIKTPKEYDGHFTHCIEQSGGSAVDLVELVVKKFPSYRDEAIYDGQRVSFYKRAQILVADIWGCFNGHGFGHFTDMDGLTMFADYRVPQVLSHEGVLVYSNELKHRIERKEEIPFGDPDECEIRAASILSVHLIVNQANEKIPLEKDTGDGGQRLNAPLVDVYLWRRRRELTQFYKQTPFHRTRSIFY
;
A
#
# COMPACT_ATOMS: atom_id res chain seq x y z
N ILE A 1 13.57 -9.98 13.99
CA ILE A 1 14.91 -9.37 13.80
C ILE A 1 15.74 -10.07 12.70
N LYS A 2 15.69 -11.40 12.55
CA LYS A 2 16.30 -12.12 11.39
C LYS A 2 15.76 -11.72 9.99
N PHE A 3 14.51 -11.23 9.93
CA PHE A 3 13.81 -10.87 8.68
C PHE A 3 14.47 -9.72 7.88
N PHE A 4 15.18 -8.80 8.56
CA PHE A 4 15.79 -7.63 7.90
C PHE A 4 17.13 -7.93 7.22
N HIS A 5 17.87 -8.94 7.70
CA HIS A 5 19.12 -9.36 7.07
C HIS A 5 18.89 -10.15 5.76
N GLU A 6 17.80 -10.91 5.67
CA GLU A 6 17.49 -11.74 4.49
C GLU A 6 16.90 -10.95 3.32
N ASN A 7 16.29 -9.78 3.57
CA ASN A 7 15.66 -8.93 2.54
C ASN A 7 16.56 -7.79 2.01
N GLY A 8 17.87 -7.82 2.30
CA GLY A 8 18.85 -6.94 1.63
C GLY A 8 18.80 -5.46 2.02
N ILE A 9 18.12 -5.08 3.11
CA ILE A 9 18.19 -3.72 3.64
C ILE A 9 19.58 -3.53 4.27
N LYS A 10 20.51 -2.93 3.54
CA LYS A 10 21.74 -2.40 4.14
C LYS A 10 21.34 -1.27 5.07
N THR A 11 21.23 -1.55 6.36
CA THR A 11 21.01 -0.55 7.40
C THR A 11 22.19 0.44 7.35
N PRO A 12 21.92 1.75 7.27
CA PRO A 12 22.95 2.76 7.39
C PRO A 12 23.79 2.53 8.66
N LYS A 13 25.11 2.79 8.56
CA LYS A 13 26.04 2.61 9.70
C LYS A 13 25.61 3.40 10.95
N GLU A 14 24.82 4.46 10.77
CA GLU A 14 24.27 5.29 11.84
C GLU A 14 23.26 4.57 12.76
N TYR A 15 22.77 3.38 12.37
CA TYR A 15 21.83 2.59 13.18
C TYR A 15 22.47 1.38 13.87
N ASP A 16 23.80 1.27 13.84
CA ASP A 16 24.57 0.14 14.40
C ASP A 16 24.04 -1.25 13.97
N GLY A 17 23.50 -1.32 12.75
CA GLY A 17 22.90 -2.55 12.21
C GLY A 17 21.45 -2.82 12.62
N HIS A 18 20.86 -2.04 13.53
CA HIS A 18 19.53 -2.27 14.09
C HIS A 18 18.46 -1.30 13.57
N PHE A 19 17.52 -1.81 12.76
CA PHE A 19 16.38 -1.03 12.24
C PHE A 19 15.44 -0.48 13.34
N THR A 20 15.49 -1.02 14.56
CA THR A 20 14.67 -0.54 15.70
C THR A 20 14.90 0.93 16.01
N HIS A 21 16.12 1.44 15.85
CA HIS A 21 16.41 2.87 16.03
C HIS A 21 15.67 3.75 14.99
N CYS A 22 15.45 3.25 13.77
CA CYS A 22 14.65 3.94 12.76
C CYS A 22 13.18 4.01 13.19
N ILE A 23 12.67 2.94 13.81
CA ILE A 23 11.30 2.90 14.37
C ILE A 23 11.19 3.89 15.53
N GLU A 24 12.13 3.88 16.47
CA GLU A 24 12.13 4.79 17.63
C GLU A 24 12.19 6.27 17.20
N GLN A 25 12.96 6.60 16.16
CA GLN A 25 13.05 7.95 15.61
C GLN A 25 11.73 8.46 15.01
N SER A 26 10.83 7.57 14.59
CA SER A 26 9.50 7.96 14.10
C SER A 26 8.56 8.44 15.21
N GLY A 27 8.94 8.29 16.49
CA GLY A 27 8.13 8.76 17.61
C GLY A 27 6.75 8.10 17.73
N GLY A 28 6.53 6.93 17.10
CA GLY A 28 5.22 6.29 17.04
C GLY A 28 4.29 6.86 15.96
N SER A 29 4.82 7.56 14.96
CA SER A 29 4.09 7.93 13.74
C SER A 29 4.43 6.96 12.59
N ALA A 30 3.40 6.35 12.02
CA ALA A 30 3.47 5.55 10.82
C ALA A 30 3.92 6.38 9.61
N VAL A 31 3.40 7.61 9.48
CA VAL A 31 3.74 8.53 8.39
C VAL A 31 5.22 8.94 8.48
N ASP A 32 5.67 9.36 9.65
CA ASP A 32 7.08 9.74 9.85
C ASP A 32 8.03 8.57 9.61
N LEU A 33 7.62 7.34 9.97
CA LEU A 33 8.42 6.15 9.67
C LEU A 33 8.52 5.90 8.15
N VAL A 34 7.42 6.08 7.40
CA VAL A 34 7.45 6.01 5.93
C VAL A 34 8.42 7.06 5.37
N GLU A 35 8.31 8.31 5.81
CA GLU A 35 9.18 9.40 5.34
C GLU A 35 10.66 9.14 5.67
N LEU A 36 10.95 8.66 6.88
CA LEU A 36 12.30 8.32 7.31
C LEU A 36 12.87 7.18 6.47
N VAL A 37 12.08 6.14 6.20
CA VAL A 37 12.49 5.02 5.35
C VAL A 37 12.78 5.50 3.92
N VAL A 38 11.89 6.29 3.33
CA VAL A 38 12.05 6.86 1.98
C VAL A 38 13.31 7.73 1.90
N LYS A 39 13.56 8.56 2.92
CA LYS A 39 14.74 9.43 3.01
C LYS A 39 16.05 8.65 3.14
N LYS A 40 16.06 7.58 3.94
CA LYS A 40 17.28 6.82 4.28
C LYS A 40 17.58 5.71 3.28
N PHE A 41 16.56 5.16 2.62
CA PHE A 41 16.68 4.00 1.74
C PHE A 41 16.15 4.32 0.33
N PRO A 42 17.03 4.69 -0.62
CA PRO A 42 16.61 5.05 -1.97
C PRO A 42 15.76 4.01 -2.71
N SER A 43 15.90 2.72 -2.40
CA SER A 43 15.10 1.64 -2.98
C SER A 43 13.62 1.65 -2.55
N TYR A 44 13.24 2.54 -1.63
CA TYR A 44 11.87 2.77 -1.18
C TYR A 44 11.25 4.05 -1.76
N ARG A 45 12.03 4.86 -2.51
CA ARG A 45 11.57 6.12 -3.14
C ARG A 45 10.79 5.86 -4.43
N ASP A 46 9.59 5.33 -4.26
CA ASP A 46 8.59 5.09 -5.30
C ASP A 46 7.91 6.41 -5.69
N GLU A 47 8.55 7.13 -6.62
CA GLU A 47 8.15 8.43 -7.15
C GLU A 47 8.09 8.41 -8.69
N ALA A 48 7.21 9.23 -9.26
CA ALA A 48 7.09 9.45 -10.70
C ALA A 48 6.81 10.94 -11.01
N ILE A 49 6.93 11.32 -12.28
CA ILE A 49 6.51 12.64 -12.77
C ILE A 49 5.21 12.46 -13.56
N TYR A 50 4.14 13.09 -13.09
CA TYR A 50 2.84 13.10 -13.73
C TYR A 50 2.43 14.54 -14.02
N ASP A 51 2.18 14.86 -15.30
CA ASP A 51 1.84 16.22 -15.77
C ASP A 51 2.79 17.32 -15.22
N GLY A 52 4.10 17.03 -15.24
CA GLY A 52 5.14 17.93 -14.73
C GLY A 52 5.24 18.03 -13.20
N GLN A 53 4.38 17.34 -12.45
CA GLN A 53 4.38 17.31 -10.99
C GLN A 53 4.98 15.99 -10.47
N ARG A 54 5.72 16.08 -9.36
CA ARG A 54 6.20 14.87 -8.68
C ARG A 54 5.05 14.26 -7.89
N VAL A 55 4.80 12.97 -8.12
CA VAL A 55 3.86 12.16 -7.35
C VAL A 55 4.62 11.04 -6.64
N SER A 56 4.11 10.63 -5.47
CA SER A 56 4.75 9.65 -4.61
C SER A 56 3.75 8.60 -4.16
N PHE A 57 4.11 7.33 -4.28
CA PHE A 57 3.27 6.20 -3.84
C PHE A 57 3.86 5.50 -2.60
N TYR A 58 5.19 5.46 -2.50
CA TYR A 58 5.94 4.86 -1.38
C TYR A 58 5.46 3.46 -0.96
N LYS A 59 4.94 2.67 -1.90
CA LYS A 59 4.23 1.41 -1.62
C LYS A 59 5.00 0.50 -0.67
N ARG A 60 6.28 0.24 -0.98
CA ARG A 60 7.13 -0.65 -0.18
C ARG A 60 7.40 -0.12 1.22
N ALA A 61 7.46 1.19 1.40
CA ALA A 61 7.66 1.81 2.71
C ALA A 61 6.40 1.69 3.55
N GLN A 62 5.23 1.93 2.93
CA GLN A 62 3.94 1.73 3.59
C GLN A 62 3.71 0.27 4.01
N ILE A 63 4.05 -0.71 3.14
CA ILE A 63 4.01 -2.15 3.49
C ILE A 63 4.93 -2.44 4.68
N LEU A 64 6.15 -1.91 4.69
CA LEU A 64 7.08 -2.13 5.80
C LEU A 64 6.49 -1.66 7.14
N VAL A 65 5.89 -0.47 7.17
CA VAL A 65 5.25 0.07 8.38
C VAL A 65 4.05 -0.77 8.78
N ALA A 66 3.19 -1.15 7.83
CA ALA A 66 2.04 -2.01 8.10
C ALA A 66 2.42 -3.42 8.58
N ASP A 67 3.49 -4.01 8.05
CA ASP A 67 4.04 -5.28 8.50
C ASP A 67 4.56 -5.18 9.93
N ILE A 68 5.25 -4.09 10.29
CA ILE A 68 5.68 -3.83 11.67
C ILE A 68 4.47 -3.70 12.60
N TRP A 69 3.49 -2.89 12.21
CA TRP A 69 2.24 -2.73 12.97
C TRP A 69 1.56 -4.09 13.22
N GLY A 70 1.38 -4.89 12.17
CA GLY A 70 0.75 -6.21 12.24
C GLY A 70 1.57 -7.24 13.02
N CYS A 71 2.90 -7.29 12.84
CA CYS A 71 3.77 -8.24 13.56
C CYS A 71 3.76 -8.05 15.07
N PHE A 72 3.55 -6.83 15.56
CA PHE A 72 3.48 -6.52 16.99
C PHE A 72 2.06 -6.25 17.48
N ASN A 73 1.03 -6.53 16.67
CA ASN A 73 -0.38 -6.29 16.99
C ASN A 73 -0.65 -4.86 17.52
N GLY A 74 0.02 -3.84 16.97
CA GLY A 74 -0.15 -2.46 17.41
C GLY A 74 0.50 -2.10 18.75
N HIS A 75 1.35 -2.96 19.32
CA HIS A 75 2.04 -2.74 20.59
C HIS A 75 3.55 -2.60 20.42
N GLY A 76 4.26 -2.05 21.42
CA GLY A 76 5.73 -1.93 21.40
C GLY A 76 6.23 -1.22 20.14
N PHE A 77 7.12 -1.87 19.38
CA PHE A 77 7.65 -1.32 18.12
C PHE A 77 6.60 -1.17 17.00
N GLY A 78 5.45 -1.84 17.11
CA GLY A 78 4.33 -1.65 16.18
C GLY A 78 3.29 -0.65 16.67
N HIS A 79 3.53 0.06 17.78
CA HIS A 79 2.59 1.06 18.25
C HIS A 79 2.71 2.35 17.41
N PHE A 80 1.74 2.54 16.52
CA PHE A 80 1.60 3.76 15.71
C PHE A 80 0.26 4.43 15.98
N THR A 81 0.26 5.76 16.06
CA THR A 81 -0.91 6.57 16.44
C THR A 81 -1.76 7.06 15.26
N ASP A 82 -1.22 6.95 14.05
CA ASP A 82 -1.72 7.57 12.82
C ASP A 82 -1.69 6.60 11.62
N MET A 83 -1.96 5.32 11.87
CA MET A 83 -2.07 4.29 10.80
C MET A 83 -3.06 4.67 9.69
N ASP A 84 -4.06 5.50 10.01
CA ASP A 84 -5.03 6.05 9.04
C ASP A 84 -4.40 7.00 8.02
N GLY A 85 -3.17 7.48 8.29
CA GLY A 85 -2.37 8.25 7.34
C GLY A 85 -1.75 7.41 6.22
N LEU A 86 -1.72 6.08 6.37
CA LEU A 86 -1.30 5.18 5.29
C LEU A 86 -2.44 4.95 4.29
N THR A 87 -2.08 4.70 3.04
CA THR A 87 -2.99 4.36 1.95
C THR A 87 -3.04 2.85 1.71
N MET A 88 -3.87 2.42 0.77
CA MET A 88 -3.72 1.09 0.16
C MET A 88 -2.38 1.00 -0.59
N PHE A 89 -1.87 -0.21 -0.77
CA PHE A 89 -0.54 -0.45 -1.30
C PHE A 89 -0.59 -0.60 -2.82
N ALA A 90 -0.62 0.54 -3.52
CA ALA A 90 -0.86 0.62 -4.95
C ALA A 90 0.08 -0.26 -5.79
N ASP A 91 -0.41 -1.46 -6.12
CA ASP A 91 0.20 -2.47 -6.98
C ASP A 91 -0.70 -2.77 -8.19
N TYR A 92 -0.54 -3.94 -8.81
CA TYR A 92 -1.35 -4.38 -9.95
C TYR A 92 -2.49 -5.34 -9.61
N ARG A 93 -2.55 -5.87 -8.39
CA ARG A 93 -3.51 -6.88 -7.95
C ARG A 93 -4.75 -6.28 -7.31
N VAL A 94 -4.62 -5.26 -6.48
CA VAL A 94 -5.79 -4.60 -5.92
C VAL A 94 -6.59 -3.85 -7.00
N PRO A 95 -5.97 -3.10 -7.95
CA PRO A 95 -6.72 -2.53 -9.07
C PRO A 95 -7.41 -3.58 -9.94
N GLN A 96 -6.85 -4.80 -10.06
CA GLN A 96 -7.50 -5.93 -10.74
C GLN A 96 -8.83 -6.29 -10.06
N VAL A 97 -8.86 -6.34 -8.73
CA VAL A 97 -10.09 -6.63 -7.96
C VAL A 97 -11.07 -5.48 -8.11
N LEU A 98 -10.63 -4.24 -7.89
CA LEU A 98 -11.50 -3.07 -7.97
C LEU A 98 -12.13 -2.92 -9.36
N SER A 99 -11.39 -3.24 -10.42
CA SER A 99 -11.93 -3.23 -11.78
C SER A 99 -12.93 -4.36 -12.03
N HIS A 100 -12.66 -5.57 -11.54
CA HIS A 100 -13.61 -6.69 -11.62
C HIS A 100 -14.95 -6.38 -10.94
N GLU A 101 -14.90 -5.76 -9.76
CA GLU A 101 -16.08 -5.40 -8.97
C GLU A 101 -16.78 -4.13 -9.49
N GLY A 102 -16.29 -3.53 -10.58
CA GLY A 102 -16.87 -2.32 -11.18
C GLY A 102 -16.61 -1.02 -10.43
N VAL A 103 -15.70 -1.04 -9.43
CA VAL A 103 -15.28 0.16 -8.68
C VAL A 103 -14.33 1.02 -9.50
N LEU A 104 -13.40 0.39 -10.22
CA LEU A 104 -12.51 1.08 -11.17
C LEU A 104 -12.95 0.81 -12.61
N VAL A 105 -13.21 1.89 -13.34
CA VAL A 105 -13.60 1.83 -14.76
C VAL A 105 -12.54 2.56 -15.58
N TYR A 106 -11.86 1.82 -16.45
CA TYR A 106 -10.84 2.37 -17.34
C TYR A 106 -11.46 2.97 -18.60
N SER A 107 -10.76 3.96 -19.19
CA SER A 107 -11.06 4.42 -20.55
C SER A 107 -10.92 3.25 -21.55
N ASN A 108 -11.59 3.34 -22.70
CA ASN A 108 -11.49 2.28 -23.73
C ASN A 108 -10.04 2.07 -24.17
N GLU A 109 -9.27 3.16 -24.29
CA GLU A 109 -7.86 3.11 -24.68
C GLU A 109 -7.02 2.31 -23.67
N LEU A 110 -7.07 2.71 -22.39
CA LEU A 110 -6.33 2.03 -21.33
C LEU A 110 -6.78 0.57 -21.17
N LYS A 111 -8.09 0.32 -21.25
CA LYS A 111 -8.64 -1.04 -21.21
C LYS A 111 -8.06 -1.91 -22.32
N HIS A 112 -7.97 -1.41 -23.56
CA HIS A 112 -7.39 -2.15 -24.67
C HIS A 112 -5.89 -2.39 -24.51
N ARG A 113 -5.10 -1.42 -24.01
CA ARG A 113 -3.68 -1.63 -23.65
C ARG A 113 -3.53 -2.80 -22.67
N ILE A 114 -4.35 -2.80 -21.61
CA ILE A 114 -4.38 -3.85 -20.57
C ILE A 114 -4.78 -5.22 -21.15
N GLU A 115 -5.84 -5.28 -21.97
CA GLU A 115 -6.33 -6.52 -22.60
C GLU A 115 -5.29 -7.14 -23.56
N ARG A 116 -4.57 -6.29 -24.30
CA ARG A 116 -3.46 -6.69 -25.19
C ARG A 116 -2.21 -7.12 -24.43
N LYS A 117 -2.22 -7.02 -23.10
CA LYS A 117 -1.10 -7.36 -22.22
C LYS A 117 0.16 -6.55 -22.54
N GLU A 118 -0.03 -5.34 -23.02
CA GLU A 118 1.05 -4.41 -23.29
C GLU A 118 1.76 -4.05 -21.98
N GLU A 119 3.07 -3.87 -22.06
CA GLU A 119 3.82 -3.31 -20.94
C GLU A 119 3.49 -1.81 -20.85
N ILE A 120 2.99 -1.40 -19.69
CA ILE A 120 2.79 -0.01 -19.31
C ILE A 120 3.99 0.36 -18.44
N PRO A 121 4.94 1.18 -18.95
CA PRO A 121 6.16 1.51 -18.23
C PRO A 121 5.90 2.14 -16.86
N PHE A 122 6.84 1.98 -15.95
CA PHE A 122 6.79 2.67 -14.66
C PHE A 122 6.87 4.18 -14.87
N GLY A 123 5.95 4.94 -14.28
CA GLY A 123 5.85 6.38 -14.47
C GLY A 123 5.14 6.80 -15.78
N ASP A 124 4.59 5.86 -16.55
CA ASP A 124 3.63 6.16 -17.62
C ASP A 124 2.36 6.80 -16.99
N PRO A 125 1.75 7.82 -17.61
CA PRO A 125 0.52 8.43 -17.09
C PRO A 125 -0.56 7.41 -16.76
N ASP A 126 -0.76 6.38 -17.60
CA ASP A 126 -1.76 5.35 -17.35
C ASP A 126 -1.41 4.50 -16.12
N GLU A 127 -0.13 4.21 -15.87
CA GLU A 127 0.30 3.50 -14.66
C GLU A 127 0.06 4.33 -13.40
N CYS A 128 0.43 5.61 -13.44
CA CYS A 128 0.22 6.54 -12.35
C CYS A 128 -1.27 6.73 -12.06
N GLU A 129 -2.10 6.89 -13.09
CA GLU A 129 -3.56 7.01 -12.97
C GLU A 129 -4.18 5.77 -12.34
N ILE A 130 -3.81 4.56 -12.78
CA ILE A 130 -4.33 3.33 -12.17
C ILE A 130 -4.02 3.27 -10.68
N ARG A 131 -2.78 3.59 -10.30
CA ARG A 131 -2.34 3.56 -8.89
C ARG A 131 -3.04 4.62 -8.06
N ALA A 132 -3.11 5.86 -8.54
CA ALA A 132 -3.79 6.96 -7.86
C ALA A 132 -5.30 6.70 -7.71
N ALA A 133 -5.96 6.24 -8.78
CA ALA A 133 -7.37 5.89 -8.75
C ALA A 133 -7.65 4.75 -7.76
N SER A 134 -6.77 3.74 -7.68
CA SER A 134 -6.89 2.64 -6.71
C SER A 134 -6.79 3.14 -5.27
N ILE A 135 -5.85 4.05 -5.00
CA ILE A 135 -5.71 4.70 -3.69
C ILE A 135 -7.00 5.45 -3.32
N LEU A 136 -7.52 6.27 -4.24
CA LEU A 136 -8.74 7.01 -4.02
C LEU A 136 -9.95 6.08 -3.82
N SER A 137 -10.09 5.04 -4.63
CA SER A 137 -11.17 4.05 -4.48
C SER A 137 -11.18 3.41 -3.10
N VAL A 138 -10.01 2.95 -2.61
CA VAL A 138 -9.95 2.35 -1.26
C VAL A 138 -10.22 3.38 -0.18
N HIS A 139 -9.71 4.61 -0.31
CA HIS A 139 -10.02 5.69 0.63
C HIS A 139 -11.54 5.94 0.73
N LEU A 140 -12.24 5.98 -0.41
CA LEU A 140 -13.69 6.13 -0.45
C LEU A 140 -14.43 4.92 0.15
N ILE A 141 -13.96 3.70 -0.10
CA ILE A 141 -14.50 2.48 0.51
C ILE A 141 -14.37 2.54 2.03
N VAL A 142 -13.20 2.93 2.56
CA VAL A 142 -12.94 3.08 4.00
C VAL A 142 -13.90 4.08 4.62
N ASN A 143 -14.07 5.26 4.00
CA ASN A 143 -14.98 6.29 4.51
C ASN A 143 -16.43 5.77 4.55
N GLN A 144 -16.92 5.21 3.45
CA GLN A 144 -18.29 4.67 3.41
C GLN A 144 -18.51 3.49 4.37
N ALA A 145 -17.50 2.63 4.55
CA ALA A 145 -17.60 1.51 5.48
C ALA A 145 -17.67 1.99 6.93
N ASN A 146 -16.83 2.96 7.29
CA ASN A 146 -16.85 3.56 8.63
C ASN A 146 -18.12 4.37 8.93
N GLU A 147 -18.78 4.92 7.92
CA GLU A 147 -20.10 5.56 8.10
C GLU A 147 -21.22 4.54 8.37
N LYS A 148 -21.13 3.35 7.78
CA LYS A 148 -22.19 2.32 7.82
C LYS A 148 -22.01 1.30 8.94
N ILE A 149 -20.79 1.09 9.42
CA ILE A 149 -20.48 0.13 10.48
C ILE A 149 -20.41 0.90 11.80
N PRO A 150 -21.40 0.74 12.71
CA PRO A 150 -21.32 1.32 14.03
C PRO A 150 -20.07 0.79 14.74
N LEU A 151 -19.26 1.68 15.30
CA LEU A 151 -18.19 1.27 16.22
C LEU A 151 -18.86 0.61 17.42
N GLU A 152 -18.83 -0.73 17.50
CA GLU A 152 -19.27 -1.43 18.70
C GLU A 152 -18.32 -1.04 19.83
N LYS A 153 -18.88 -0.36 20.85
CA LYS A 153 -18.12 0.14 22.00
C LYS A 153 -17.66 -0.96 22.98
N ASP A 154 -18.02 -2.22 22.72
CA ASP A 154 -18.03 -3.27 23.74
C ASP A 154 -17.11 -4.48 23.44
N THR A 155 -16.38 -4.48 22.32
CA THR A 155 -15.22 -5.36 22.20
C THR A 155 -14.07 -4.68 22.92
N GLY A 156 -13.51 -5.32 23.95
CA GLY A 156 -12.40 -4.79 24.76
C GLY A 156 -11.09 -4.52 24.00
N ASP A 157 -11.11 -4.50 22.65
CA ASP A 157 -10.04 -4.04 21.76
C ASP A 157 -10.19 -2.56 21.33
N GLY A 158 -11.25 -1.87 21.77
CA GLY A 158 -11.47 -0.47 21.46
C GLY A 158 -11.83 -0.26 20.00
N GLY A 159 -12.88 -0.94 19.52
CA GLY A 159 -13.60 -0.67 18.26
C GLY A 159 -12.75 0.02 17.20
N GLN A 160 -11.82 -0.71 16.58
CA GLN A 160 -10.93 -0.12 15.60
C GLN A 160 -11.69 0.31 14.35
N ARG A 161 -11.56 1.59 14.02
CA ARG A 161 -12.00 2.16 12.75
C ARG A 161 -11.28 1.44 11.60
N LEU A 162 -12.00 1.12 10.53
CA LEU A 162 -11.35 0.57 9.34
C LEU A 162 -10.39 1.60 8.75
N ASN A 163 -9.25 1.12 8.24
CA ASN A 163 -8.26 1.94 7.56
C ASN A 163 -7.83 1.32 6.23
N ALA A 164 -7.12 2.09 5.41
CA ALA A 164 -6.77 1.66 4.06
C ALA A 164 -5.85 0.42 4.03
N PRO A 165 -4.83 0.28 4.91
CA PRO A 165 -4.06 -0.97 5.03
C PRO A 165 -4.91 -2.22 5.29
N LEU A 166 -5.91 -2.14 6.18
CA LEU A 166 -6.80 -3.28 6.48
C LEU A 166 -7.66 -3.65 5.27
N VAL A 167 -8.20 -2.66 4.56
CA VAL A 167 -9.00 -2.89 3.34
C VAL A 167 -8.13 -3.45 2.21
N ASP A 168 -6.89 -2.97 2.06
CA ASP A 168 -5.93 -3.51 1.08
C ASP A 168 -5.66 -5.00 1.31
N VAL A 169 -5.31 -5.37 2.55
CA VAL A 169 -5.09 -6.77 2.94
C VAL A 169 -6.35 -7.62 2.69
N TYR A 170 -7.53 -7.08 3.00
CA TYR A 170 -8.80 -7.77 2.72
C TYR A 170 -8.99 -8.03 1.22
N LEU A 171 -8.85 -7.01 0.37
CA LEU A 171 -9.02 -7.13 -1.09
C LEU A 171 -7.99 -8.10 -1.68
N TRP A 172 -6.74 -8.02 -1.24
CA TRP A 172 -5.67 -8.90 -1.69
C TRP A 172 -5.92 -10.36 -1.28
N ARG A 173 -6.37 -10.61 -0.05
CA ARG A 173 -6.74 -11.96 0.42
C ARG A 173 -7.94 -12.50 -0.34
N ARG A 174 -9.00 -11.70 -0.51
CA ARG A 174 -10.18 -12.06 -1.28
C ARG A 174 -9.81 -12.48 -2.71
N ARG A 175 -8.86 -11.77 -3.34
CA ARG A 175 -8.33 -12.13 -4.65
C ARG A 175 -7.70 -13.52 -4.68
N ARG A 176 -6.97 -13.90 -3.64
CA ARG A 176 -6.35 -15.23 -3.53
C ARG A 176 -7.38 -16.33 -3.31
N GLU A 177 -8.35 -16.09 -2.45
CA GLU A 177 -9.42 -17.04 -2.14
C GLU A 177 -10.34 -17.28 -3.35
N LEU A 178 -10.65 -16.22 -4.10
CA LEU A 178 -11.52 -16.27 -5.29
C LEU A 178 -10.72 -16.23 -6.59
N THR A 179 -9.55 -16.89 -6.63
CA THR A 179 -8.62 -16.82 -7.77
C THR A 179 -9.31 -17.13 -9.10
N GLN A 180 -10.28 -18.06 -9.15
CA GLN A 180 -10.98 -18.43 -10.38
C GLN A 180 -11.76 -17.27 -11.01
N PHE A 181 -12.38 -16.41 -10.20
CA PHE A 181 -13.15 -15.25 -10.65
C PHE A 181 -12.24 -14.15 -11.22
N TYR A 182 -11.16 -13.84 -10.50
CA TYR A 182 -10.25 -12.76 -10.90
C TYR A 182 -9.26 -13.18 -11.99
N LYS A 183 -9.05 -14.49 -12.25
CA LYS A 183 -8.08 -14.98 -13.26
C LYS A 183 -8.37 -14.47 -14.67
N GLN A 184 -9.65 -14.22 -14.99
CA GLN A 184 -10.07 -13.73 -16.30
C GLN A 184 -10.00 -12.20 -16.41
N THR A 185 -9.86 -11.49 -15.30
CA THR A 185 -9.78 -10.02 -15.30
C THR A 185 -8.35 -9.60 -15.66
N PRO A 186 -8.14 -8.86 -16.75
CA PRO A 186 -6.81 -8.40 -17.09
C PRO A 186 -6.35 -7.29 -16.12
N PHE A 187 -5.04 -7.05 -16.06
CA PHE A 187 -4.43 -6.06 -15.19
C PHE A 187 -3.20 -5.46 -15.90
N HIS A 188 -2.85 -4.23 -15.54
CA HIS A 188 -1.68 -3.56 -16.12
C HIS A 188 -0.39 -4.33 -15.81
N ARG A 189 0.57 -4.26 -16.74
CA ARG A 189 1.87 -4.93 -16.60
C ARG A 189 2.95 -3.87 -16.58
N THR A 190 3.55 -3.69 -15.42
CA THR A 190 4.64 -2.74 -15.23
C THR A 190 5.83 -3.49 -14.64
N ARG A 191 7.02 -3.25 -15.17
CA ARG A 191 8.26 -3.78 -14.60
C ARG A 191 8.89 -2.72 -13.71
N SER A 192 8.93 -2.97 -12.41
CA SER A 192 9.53 -2.06 -11.44
C SER A 192 10.19 -2.81 -10.28
N ILE A 193 11.02 -2.13 -9.50
CA ILE A 193 11.54 -2.65 -8.23
C ILE A 193 10.53 -2.50 -7.08
N PHE A 194 9.42 -1.81 -7.33
CA PHE A 194 8.39 -1.51 -6.33
C PHE A 194 7.27 -2.55 -6.28
N TYR A 195 6.99 -3.27 -7.38
CA TYR A 195 5.96 -4.31 -7.44
C TYR A 195 6.06 -5.22 -8.68
#